data_AF-A0A7S2KXB1-F1
#
_entry.id   AF-A0A7S2KXB1-F1
#
_cell.length_a   1.000
_cell.length_b   1.000
_cell.length_c   1.000
_cell.angle_alpha   90.00
_cell.angle_beta   90.00
_cell.angle_gamma   90.00
#
_symmetry.space_group_name_H-M   'P 1'
#
loop_
_entity.id
_entity.type
_entity.pdbx_description
1 polymer ?
#
loop_
_entity_poly.entity_id
_entity_poly.type
_entity_poly.pdbx_seq_one_letter_code
_entity_poly.pdbx_strand_id
1 'polypeptide(L)'
;VELLGDPRISAARLPTRKASGGVGLAGALLHHAKAIVEELVSAHSPAVFKIGITCSPLVRWRHYERDGYCQFHMLHATPEPGAVQMLEAALIDAFQGRQGCRNIARGGEGPVGRPPYFAYLALAPCGAGIGLLVAAKHAQQPQVQQQRRKRPRGARDEADLFED
;
A
#
# COMPACT_ATOMS: atom_id res chain seq x y z
N VAL A 1 2.37 -27.61 -10.46
CA VAL A 1 2.46 -26.30 -9.79
C VAL A 1 2.61 -25.26 -10.89
N GLU A 2 1.50 -24.95 -11.56
CA GLU A 2 1.47 -24.07 -12.72
C GLU A 2 0.21 -23.20 -12.61
N LEU A 3 0.22 -22.31 -11.61
CA LEU A 3 -0.65 -21.12 -11.61
C LEU A 3 0.01 -20.00 -12.45
N LEU A 4 0.86 -20.40 -13.39
CA LEU A 4 2.15 -19.79 -13.79
C LEU A 4 2.35 -19.84 -15.31
N GLY A 5 1.26 -19.83 -16.09
CA GLY A 5 1.32 -19.87 -17.56
C GLY A 5 1.56 -18.50 -18.21
N ASP A 6 1.35 -17.41 -17.47
CA ASP A 6 1.67 -16.05 -17.93
C ASP A 6 3.09 -15.70 -17.49
N PRO A 7 4.06 -15.52 -18.40
CA PRO A 7 5.45 -15.21 -18.05
C PRO A 7 5.60 -13.88 -17.29
N ARG A 8 4.55 -13.05 -17.27
CA ARG A 8 4.50 -11.78 -16.54
C ARG A 8 4.11 -11.96 -15.07
N ILE A 9 3.63 -13.13 -14.66
CA ILE A 9 3.32 -13.46 -13.28
C ILE A 9 4.40 -14.39 -12.72
N SER A 10 5.14 -13.94 -11.72
CA SER A 10 6.25 -14.71 -11.14
C SER A 10 5.97 -15.12 -9.69
N ALA A 11 6.01 -16.42 -9.43
CA ALA A 11 6.08 -17.02 -8.09
C ALA A 11 7.52 -17.35 -7.66
N ALA A 12 8.50 -17.14 -8.54
CA ALA A 12 9.88 -17.61 -8.35
C ALA A 12 10.60 -16.95 -7.17
N ARG A 13 10.02 -15.88 -6.62
CA ARG A 13 10.53 -15.11 -5.49
C ARG A 13 9.81 -15.41 -4.18
N LEU A 14 8.87 -16.36 -4.18
CA LEU A 14 8.30 -16.86 -2.93
C LEU A 14 9.38 -17.61 -2.14
N PRO A 15 9.50 -17.37 -0.81
CA PRO A 15 10.42 -18.14 0.01
C PRO A 15 10.15 -19.64 -0.14
N THR A 16 11.14 -20.40 -0.59
CA THR A 16 11.05 -21.86 -0.60
C THR A 16 11.14 -22.35 0.84
N ARG A 17 10.16 -23.12 1.30
CA ARG A 17 10.26 -23.79 2.61
C ARG A 17 11.50 -24.70 2.58
N LYS A 18 12.52 -24.39 3.39
CA LYS A 18 13.53 -25.38 3.74
C LYS A 18 12.86 -26.49 4.54
N ALA A 19 13.22 -27.75 4.28
CA ALA A 19 12.64 -28.93 4.90
C ALA A 19 12.82 -28.99 6.45
N SER A 20 13.72 -28.17 7.02
CA SER A 20 13.90 -28.00 8.45
C SER A 20 13.01 -26.86 8.98
N GLY A 21 11.98 -27.21 9.77
CA GLY A 21 10.83 -26.39 10.16
C GLY A 21 11.05 -25.16 11.04
N GLY A 22 12.03 -24.32 10.73
CA GLY A 22 12.13 -22.98 11.31
C GLY A 22 11.16 -22.02 10.64
N VAL A 23 10.23 -21.42 11.41
CA VAL A 23 9.48 -20.24 10.96
C VAL A 23 10.52 -19.14 10.74
N GLY A 24 10.71 -18.71 9.48
CA GLY A 24 11.57 -17.58 9.19
C GLY A 24 11.10 -16.38 10.01
N LEU A 25 12.00 -15.79 10.80
CA LEU A 25 11.66 -14.64 11.65
C LEU A 25 11.07 -13.52 10.77
N ALA A 26 10.05 -12.82 11.28
CA ALA A 26 9.39 -11.74 10.55
C ALA A 26 10.36 -10.70 9.97
N GLY A 27 11.44 -10.40 10.71
CA GLY A 27 12.52 -9.51 10.24
C GLY A 27 13.28 -10.06 9.03
N ALA A 28 13.57 -11.36 9.00
CA ALA A 28 14.23 -11.99 7.86
C ALA A 28 13.33 -12.00 6.61
N LEU A 29 12.04 -12.27 6.80
CA LEU A 29 11.04 -12.19 5.73
C LEU A 29 10.94 -10.76 5.16
N LEU A 30 10.81 -9.76 6.04
CA LEU A 30 10.74 -8.36 5.62
C LEU A 30 12.01 -7.93 4.90
N HIS A 31 13.19 -8.28 5.42
CA HIS A 31 14.47 -7.98 4.78
C HIS A 31 14.56 -8.60 3.39
N HIS A 32 14.16 -9.86 3.24
CA HIS A 32 14.14 -10.54 1.96
C HIS A 32 13.18 -9.89 0.95
N ALA A 33 11.94 -9.59 1.38
CA ALA A 33 10.97 -8.93 0.53
C ALA A 33 11.43 -7.53 0.09
N LYS A 34 12.06 -6.75 0.99
CA LYS A 34 12.68 -5.46 0.64
C LYS A 34 13.78 -5.62 -0.42
N ALA A 35 14.67 -6.61 -0.26
CA ALA A 35 15.74 -6.87 -1.21
C ALA A 35 15.19 -7.20 -2.61
N ILE A 36 14.13 -8.01 -2.70
CA ILE A 36 13.48 -8.34 -3.97
C ILE A 36 12.86 -7.09 -4.62
N VAL A 37 12.16 -6.26 -3.84
CA VAL A 37 11.58 -5.01 -4.39
C VAL A 37 12.69 -4.08 -4.90
N GLU A 38 13.78 -3.93 -4.15
CA GLU A 38 14.93 -3.12 -4.56
C GLU A 38 15.58 -3.64 -5.85
N GLU A 39 15.82 -4.97 -5.93
CA GLU A 39 16.34 -5.65 -7.12
C GLU A 39 15.47 -5.36 -8.34
N LEU A 40 14.17 -5.61 -8.24
CA LEU A 40 13.24 -5.52 -9.37
C LEU A 40 13.04 -4.08 -9.84
N VAL A 41 12.89 -3.13 -8.91
CA VAL A 41 12.72 -1.71 -9.25
C VAL A 41 14.00 -1.15 -9.87
N SER A 42 15.17 -1.52 -9.35
CA SER A 42 16.46 -1.07 -9.90
C SER A 42 16.72 -1.64 -11.28
N ALA A 43 16.44 -2.93 -11.50
CA ALA A 43 16.65 -3.60 -12.78
C ALA A 43 15.79 -3.03 -13.92
N HIS A 44 14.66 -2.41 -13.61
CA HIS A 44 13.74 -1.83 -14.59
C HIS A 44 13.68 -0.29 -14.54
N SER A 45 14.64 0.35 -13.86
CA SER A 45 14.65 1.80 -13.67
C SER A 45 14.86 2.54 -15.01
N PRO A 46 14.13 3.65 -15.27
CA PRO A 46 13.03 4.17 -14.47
C PRO A 46 11.79 3.25 -14.54
N ALA A 47 11.16 2.95 -13.40
CA ALA A 47 10.01 2.06 -13.30
C ALA A 47 8.85 2.69 -12.53
N VAL A 48 7.62 2.34 -12.90
CA VAL A 48 6.41 2.57 -12.12
C VAL A 48 6.05 1.27 -11.41
N PHE A 49 5.72 1.33 -10.12
CA PHE A 49 5.40 0.14 -9.35
C PHE A 49 4.35 0.40 -8.26
N LYS A 50 3.67 -0.68 -7.84
CA LYS A 50 2.74 -0.69 -6.72
C LYS A 50 2.91 -1.98 -5.93
N ILE A 51 3.01 -1.84 -4.61
CA ILE A 51 3.02 -2.94 -3.65
C ILE A 51 1.58 -3.15 -3.17
N GLY A 52 1.17 -4.39 -2.96
CA GLY A 52 -0.10 -4.64 -2.32
C GLY A 52 -0.32 -6.09 -1.90
N ILE A 53 -1.53 -6.38 -1.42
CA ILE A 53 -1.96 -7.74 -1.05
C ILE A 53 -3.21 -8.21 -1.80
N THR A 54 -3.36 -9.52 -1.95
CA THR A 54 -4.53 -10.15 -2.60
C THR A 54 -4.75 -11.59 -2.13
N CYS A 55 -5.98 -12.08 -2.23
CA CYS A 55 -6.30 -13.52 -2.15
C CYS A 55 -6.49 -14.15 -3.55
N SER A 56 -6.45 -13.36 -4.61
CA SER A 56 -6.65 -13.80 -6.00
C SER A 56 -5.63 -13.11 -6.91
N PRO A 57 -4.39 -13.65 -7.01
CA PRO A 57 -3.31 -13.06 -7.81
C PRO A 57 -3.69 -12.83 -9.26
N LEU A 58 -4.34 -13.82 -9.91
CA LEU A 58 -4.72 -13.71 -11.32
C LEU A 58 -5.76 -12.60 -11.56
N VAL A 59 -6.79 -12.52 -10.72
CA VAL A 59 -7.80 -11.45 -10.81
C VAL A 59 -7.15 -10.10 -10.62
N ARG A 60 -6.29 -9.98 -9.59
CA ARG A 60 -5.57 -8.73 -9.32
C ARG A 60 -4.62 -8.35 -10.45
N TRP A 61 -3.92 -9.32 -11.06
CA TRP A 61 -3.06 -9.09 -12.21
C TRP A 61 -3.83 -8.53 -13.40
N ARG A 62 -5.01 -9.08 -13.72
CA ARG A 62 -5.84 -8.56 -14.84
C ARG A 62 -6.22 -7.10 -14.69
N HIS A 63 -6.38 -6.59 -13.47
CA HIS A 63 -6.59 -5.16 -13.25
C HIS A 63 -5.34 -4.35 -13.59
N TYR A 64 -4.18 -4.75 -13.06
CA TYR A 64 -2.91 -4.08 -13.35
C TYR A 64 -2.52 -4.15 -14.83
N GLU A 65 -2.73 -5.28 -15.48
CA GLU A 65 -2.49 -5.45 -16.91
C GLU A 65 -3.27 -4.43 -17.74
N ARG A 66 -4.56 -4.20 -17.42
CA ARG A 66 -5.40 -3.19 -18.09
C ARG A 66 -4.92 -1.77 -17.82
N ASP A 67 -4.34 -1.53 -16.66
CA ASP A 67 -3.75 -0.24 -16.28
C ASP A 67 -2.34 -0.03 -16.89
N GLY A 68 -1.86 -0.98 -17.70
CA GLY A 68 -0.60 -0.91 -18.44
C GLY A 68 0.60 -1.54 -17.73
N TYR A 69 0.40 -2.21 -16.59
CA TYR A 69 1.50 -2.86 -15.88
C TYR A 69 1.99 -4.07 -16.66
N CYS A 70 3.30 -4.34 -16.60
CA CYS A 70 3.94 -5.36 -17.43
C CYS A 70 4.36 -6.61 -16.65
N GLN A 71 4.51 -6.51 -15.33
CA GLN A 71 5.00 -7.59 -14.48
C GLN A 71 4.27 -7.63 -13.14
N PHE A 72 4.14 -8.83 -12.58
CA PHE A 72 3.51 -9.13 -11.30
C PHE A 72 4.29 -10.19 -10.52
N HIS A 73 4.96 -9.78 -9.45
CA HIS A 73 5.82 -10.66 -8.67
C HIS A 73 5.19 -10.94 -7.30
N MET A 74 5.02 -12.22 -6.96
CA MET A 74 4.63 -12.62 -5.61
C MET A 74 5.85 -12.61 -4.70
N LEU A 75 5.74 -11.87 -3.59
CA LEU A 75 6.82 -11.66 -2.62
C LEU A 75 6.68 -12.61 -1.43
N HIS A 76 5.44 -12.88 -1.01
CA HIS A 76 5.15 -13.77 0.11
C HIS A 76 3.74 -14.36 0.00
N ALA A 77 3.55 -15.53 0.61
CA ALA A 77 2.26 -16.18 0.76
C ALA A 77 2.08 -16.66 2.20
N THR A 78 0.95 -16.35 2.82
CA THR A 78 0.64 -16.75 4.20
C THR A 78 -0.86 -17.01 4.36
N PRO A 79 -1.28 -17.96 5.21
CA PRO A 79 -2.68 -18.11 5.58
C PRO A 79 -3.15 -17.08 6.61
N GLU A 80 -2.23 -16.29 7.17
CA GLU A 80 -2.51 -15.35 8.25
C GLU A 80 -2.72 -13.92 7.71
N PRO A 81 -3.91 -13.33 7.86
CA PRO A 81 -4.22 -12.03 7.27
C PRO A 81 -3.42 -10.89 7.94
N GLY A 82 -3.25 -10.93 9.26
CA GLY A 82 -2.48 -9.92 9.99
C GLY A 82 -1.02 -9.89 9.54
N ALA A 83 -0.41 -11.06 9.33
CA ALA A 83 0.97 -11.15 8.86
C ALA A 83 1.16 -10.53 7.48
N VAL A 84 0.26 -10.79 6.52
CA VAL A 84 0.38 -10.21 5.17
C VAL A 84 0.14 -8.70 5.18
N GLN A 85 -0.80 -8.22 6.00
CA GLN A 85 -1.13 -6.79 6.14
C GLN A 85 0.02 -6.03 6.78
N MET A 86 0.66 -6.58 7.82
CA MET A 86 1.86 -5.98 8.41
C MET A 86 3.02 -5.94 7.41
N LEU A 87 3.22 -7.00 6.63
CA LEU A 87 4.24 -7.03 5.59
C LEU A 87 3.97 -5.97 4.51
N GLU A 88 2.71 -5.83 4.05
CA GLU A 88 2.30 -4.78 3.11
C GLU A 88 2.65 -3.39 3.64
N ALA A 89 2.20 -3.08 4.86
CA ALA A 89 2.42 -1.78 5.47
C ALA A 89 3.91 -1.46 5.62
N ALA A 90 4.71 -2.44 6.06
CA ALA A 90 6.15 -2.27 6.22
C ALA A 90 6.90 -2.10 4.89
N LEU A 91 6.44 -2.76 3.81
CA LEU A 91 7.00 -2.56 2.48
C LEU A 91 6.58 -1.19 1.91
N ILE A 92 5.31 -0.81 2.02
CA ILE A 92 4.85 0.49 1.56
C ILE A 92 5.61 1.61 2.29
N ASP A 93 5.74 1.54 3.62
CA ASP A 93 6.48 2.56 4.38
C ASP A 93 7.95 2.68 3.92
N ALA A 94 8.59 1.59 3.50
CA ALA A 94 9.97 1.59 3.03
C ALA A 94 10.17 2.15 1.60
N PHE A 95 9.13 2.08 0.74
CA PHE A 95 9.24 2.45 -0.67
C PHE A 95 8.30 3.59 -1.10
N GLN A 96 7.38 4.02 -0.25
CA GLN A 96 6.51 5.18 -0.51
C GLN A 96 7.35 6.45 -0.66
N GLY A 97 6.96 7.31 -1.61
CA GLY A 97 7.71 8.53 -1.94
C GLY A 97 8.91 8.31 -2.87
N ARG A 98 9.31 7.06 -3.14
CA ARG A 98 10.27 6.78 -4.21
C ARG A 98 9.65 7.07 -5.58
N GLN A 99 10.49 7.47 -6.54
CA GLN A 99 10.07 7.73 -7.91
C GLN A 99 9.36 6.50 -8.49
N GLY A 100 8.18 6.72 -9.09
CA GLY A 100 7.37 5.67 -9.71
C GLY A 100 6.56 4.80 -8.74
N CYS A 101 6.75 4.92 -7.43
CA CYS A 101 5.89 4.24 -6.45
C CYS A 101 4.50 4.87 -6.44
N ARG A 102 3.45 4.07 -6.68
CA ARG A 102 2.04 4.52 -6.73
C ARG A 102 1.24 4.25 -5.45
N ASN A 103 1.89 3.82 -4.39
CA ASN A 103 1.22 3.65 -3.10
C ASN A 103 0.95 5.01 -2.44
N ILE A 104 -0.33 5.38 -2.29
CA ILE A 104 -0.77 6.64 -1.64
C ILE A 104 -1.02 6.43 -0.14
N ALA A 105 -1.70 5.33 0.23
CA ALA A 105 -1.92 4.95 1.62
C ALA A 105 -0.94 3.86 2.06
N ARG A 106 -0.65 3.80 3.37
CA ARG A 106 0.24 2.82 4.01
C ARG A 106 -0.35 1.39 4.09
N GLY A 107 -1.42 1.12 3.35
CA GLY A 107 -2.17 -0.13 3.38
C GLY A 107 -3.68 0.13 3.36
N GLY A 108 -4.45 -0.93 3.61
CA GLY A 108 -5.91 -0.85 3.69
C GLY A 108 -6.65 -1.24 2.40
N GLU A 109 -5.93 -1.66 1.36
CA GLU A 109 -6.52 -2.17 0.11
C GLU A 109 -6.62 -3.71 0.03
N GLY A 110 -6.56 -4.46 1.14
CA GLY A 110 -6.92 -5.90 1.12
C GLY A 110 -7.02 -6.65 2.47
N PRO A 111 -7.49 -7.91 2.48
CA PRO A 111 -8.19 -8.69 1.45
C PRO A 111 -9.71 -8.91 1.77
N VAL A 112 -10.54 -9.26 0.78
CA VAL A 112 -12.00 -9.55 0.96
C VAL A 112 -12.36 -11.04 0.78
N GLY A 113 -11.45 -11.97 1.07
CA GLY A 113 -11.63 -13.39 0.73
C GLY A 113 -10.92 -14.38 1.64
N ARG A 114 -10.82 -15.63 1.19
CA ARG A 114 -10.19 -16.74 1.94
C ARG A 114 -8.69 -16.85 1.64
N PRO A 115 -7.88 -17.38 2.58
CA PRO A 115 -6.46 -17.64 2.35
C PRO A 115 -6.23 -18.63 1.19
N PRO A 116 -5.00 -18.70 0.63
CA PRO A 116 -3.81 -17.95 1.04
C PRO A 116 -3.85 -16.47 0.63
N TYR A 117 -3.21 -15.64 1.45
CA TYR A 117 -3.00 -14.23 1.17
C TYR A 117 -1.60 -14.01 0.63
N PHE A 118 -1.48 -13.18 -0.40
CA PHE A 118 -0.24 -12.92 -1.11
C PHE A 118 0.14 -11.44 -1.00
N ALA A 119 1.39 -11.17 -0.65
CA ALA A 119 2.01 -9.87 -0.90
C ALA A 119 2.63 -9.88 -2.30
N TYR A 120 2.48 -8.80 -3.05
CA TYR A 120 2.95 -8.70 -4.42
C TYR A 120 3.57 -7.33 -4.75
N LEU A 121 4.32 -7.31 -5.85
CA LEU A 121 4.79 -6.12 -6.56
C LEU A 121 4.25 -6.15 -7.99
N ALA A 122 3.48 -5.14 -8.38
CA ALA A 122 3.14 -4.87 -9.77
C ALA A 122 4.11 -3.82 -10.31
N LEU A 123 4.70 -4.06 -11.49
CA LEU A 123 5.74 -3.20 -12.07
C LEU A 123 5.55 -2.97 -13.57
N ALA A 124 5.92 -1.78 -14.04
CA ALA A 124 6.12 -1.45 -15.45
C ALA A 124 7.38 -0.60 -15.62
N PRO A 125 8.28 -0.93 -16.57
CA PRO A 125 9.29 0.00 -17.03
C PRO A 125 8.65 1.27 -17.60
N CYS A 126 9.26 2.43 -17.39
CA CYS A 126 8.77 3.67 -17.98
C CYS A 126 8.94 3.62 -19.49
N GLY A 127 7.97 4.20 -20.21
CA GLY A 127 7.89 4.08 -21.67
C GLY A 127 6.95 2.98 -22.15
N ALA A 128 6.48 2.08 -21.28
CA ALA A 128 5.46 1.09 -21.59
C ALA A 128 4.02 1.66 -21.66
N GLY A 129 3.86 2.95 -21.97
CA GLY A 129 2.56 3.64 -21.94
C GLY A 129 2.12 4.12 -20.55
N ILE A 130 2.87 3.78 -19.49
CA ILE A 130 2.68 4.32 -18.14
C ILE A 130 3.72 5.42 -17.87
N GLY A 131 3.24 6.64 -17.62
CA GLY A 131 4.09 7.77 -17.24
C GLY A 131 4.57 7.71 -15.78
N LEU A 132 5.77 8.27 -15.54
CA LEU A 132 6.25 8.65 -14.21
C LEU A 132 5.37 9.78 -13.69
N LEU A 133 4.47 9.48 -12.76
CA LEU A 133 3.86 10.54 -11.97
C LEU A 133 4.93 11.00 -10.96
N VAL A 134 5.30 12.27 -11.02
CA VAL A 134 6.09 12.92 -9.97
C VAL A 134 5.18 12.99 -8.74
N ALA A 135 5.65 12.47 -7.60
CA ALA A 135 4.92 12.63 -6.35
C ALA A 135 4.67 14.13 -6.12
N ALA A 136 3.41 14.55 -6.17
CA ALA A 136 3.04 15.89 -5.77
C ALA A 136 3.49 16.06 -4.32
N LYS A 137 4.43 16.99 -4.08
CA LYS A 137 4.74 17.44 -2.72
C LYS A 137 3.41 17.78 -2.06
N HIS A 138 3.08 17.10 -0.96
CA HIS A 138 1.90 17.38 -0.17
C HIS A 138 1.83 18.89 0.09
N ALA A 139 0.89 19.55 -0.58
CA ALA A 139 0.52 20.92 -0.27
C ALA A 139 -0.05 20.91 1.16
N GLN A 140 0.56 21.71 2.01
CA GLN A 140 0.06 22.00 3.35
C GLN A 140 -1.43 22.35 3.26
N GLN A 141 -2.28 21.58 3.93
CA GLN A 141 -3.64 22.01 4.19
C GLN A 141 -3.57 23.26 5.08
N PRO A 142 -4.18 24.40 4.70
CA PRO A 142 -4.32 25.51 5.61
C PRO A 142 -5.22 25.06 6.77
N GLN A 143 -4.72 25.20 8.00
CA GLN A 143 -5.50 25.01 9.21
C GLN A 143 -6.74 25.90 9.13
N VAL A 144 -7.92 25.29 9.08
CA VAL A 144 -9.18 26.00 9.29
C VAL A 144 -9.18 26.46 10.74
N GLN A 145 -8.85 27.73 10.93
CA GLN A 145 -8.90 28.44 12.20
C GLN A 145 -10.36 28.40 12.69
N GLN A 146 -10.66 27.50 13.63
CA GLN A 146 -11.93 27.48 14.34
C GLN A 146 -12.09 28.80 15.09
N GLN A 147 -12.76 29.78 14.45
CA GLN A 147 -13.37 30.90 15.16
C GLN A 147 -14.48 30.35 16.05
N ARG A 148 -14.11 29.94 17.27
CA ARG A 148 -15.04 29.84 18.40
C ARG A 148 -15.52 31.27 18.69
N ARG A 149 -16.67 31.64 18.12
CA ARG A 149 -17.45 32.80 18.53
C ARG A 149 -17.74 32.69 20.03
N LYS A 150 -16.97 33.42 20.84
CA LYS A 150 -17.29 33.70 22.24
C LYS A 150 -18.63 34.45 22.26
N ARG A 151 -19.69 33.84 22.79
CA ARG A 151 -20.88 34.58 23.24
C ARG A 151 -20.55 35.16 24.62
N PRO A 152 -20.65 36.48 24.86
CA PRO A 152 -20.68 37.00 26.21
C PRO A 152 -22.13 36.94 26.72
N ARG A 153 -22.36 36.34 27.89
CA ARG A 153 -23.55 36.64 28.69
C ARG A 153 -23.20 36.66 30.17
N GLY A 154 -23.21 37.86 30.70
CA GLY A 154 -23.16 38.30 32.09
C GLY A 154 -23.06 39.83 31.99
N ALA A 155 -23.85 40.66 32.64
CA ALA A 155 -24.80 40.55 33.75
C ALA A 155 -25.89 41.65 33.57
N ARG A 156 -27.09 41.53 34.18
CA ARG A 156 -27.63 42.38 35.29
C ARG A 156 -27.82 43.88 34.92
N ASP A 157 -28.93 44.57 35.17
CA ASP A 157 -29.72 44.82 36.40
C ASP A 157 -31.13 45.37 35.99
N GLU A 158 -32.22 44.97 36.66
CA GLU A 158 -33.01 45.71 37.67
C GLU A 158 -34.11 46.66 37.16
N ALA A 159 -35.27 46.48 37.81
CA ALA A 159 -36.25 47.47 38.27
C ALA A 159 -37.40 47.96 37.37
N ASP A 160 -38.57 47.97 38.04
CA ASP A 160 -39.76 48.81 37.90
C ASP A 160 -40.79 48.46 36.81
N LEU A 161 -42.11 48.59 36.99
CA LEU A 161 -43.06 48.89 38.08
C LEU A 161 -44.47 48.66 37.44
N PHE A 162 -45.43 48.18 38.25
CA PHE A 162 -46.92 48.33 38.24
C PHE A 162 -47.79 48.72 36.99
N GLU A 163 -49.06 48.29 37.10
CA GLU A 163 -50.33 48.62 36.35
C GLU A 163 -50.60 47.79 35.07
N ASP A 164 -51.74 47.09 34.87
CA ASP A 164 -53.10 47.13 35.45
C ASP A 164 -53.66 45.73 35.78
#